data_AF-A0A942G5N1-F1
#
_entry.id   AF-A0A942G5N1-F1
#
_cell.length_a   1.000
_cell.length_b   1.000
_cell.length_c   1.000
_cell.angle_alpha   90.00
_cell.angle_beta   90.00
_cell.angle_gamma   90.00
#
_symmetry.space_group_name_H-M   'P 1'
#
loop_
_entity.id
_entity.type
_entity.pdbx_description
1 polymer ?
#
loop_
_entity_poly.entity_id
_entity_poly.type
_entity_poly.pdbx_seq_one_letter_code
_entity_poly.pdbx_strand_id
1 'polypeptide(L)'
;MRTCKDLIGLPVIELCTGHRIAEVSGVLCGVPERSVLALVVQTGKLFRKKGLVDWSDIYSLGVDAVTVQASSMVRVDSKGIPPSTETYLRKQVLTTGGQILGRVEDIAIDPKTGRIVGCVLTDGWLGDLLNGRAIIPLVENAIISEEHMIVPDEPRGSENGKKYEMPDVR
;
A
#
# COMPACT_ATOMS: atom_id res chain seq x y z
N MET A 1 -2.17 -8.46 6.80
CA MET A 1 -1.59 -7.16 6.41
C MET A 1 -0.29 -7.40 5.66
N ARG A 2 -0.02 -6.62 4.62
CA ARG A 2 1.27 -6.57 3.91
C ARG A 2 1.62 -5.13 3.57
N THR A 3 2.89 -4.79 3.46
CA THR A 3 3.28 -3.46 2.97
C THR A 3 3.46 -3.45 1.47
N CYS A 4 3.38 -2.27 0.85
CA CYS A 4 3.62 -2.11 -0.58
C CYS A 4 5.05 -2.56 -0.96
N LYS A 5 6.06 -2.31 -0.11
CA LYS A 5 7.42 -2.82 -0.33
C LYS A 5 7.46 -4.36 -0.37
N ASP A 6 6.66 -5.03 0.45
CA ASP A 6 6.64 -6.49 0.45
C ASP A 6 6.11 -7.07 -0.89
N LEU A 7 5.31 -6.30 -1.63
CA LEU A 7 4.77 -6.74 -2.93
C LEU A 7 5.76 -6.61 -4.07
N ILE A 8 6.78 -5.76 -3.92
CA ILE A 8 7.77 -5.51 -4.96
C ILE A 8 8.62 -6.76 -5.17
N GLY A 9 8.85 -7.12 -6.44
CA GLY A 9 9.60 -8.31 -6.83
C GLY A 9 8.76 -9.58 -6.92
N LEU A 10 7.49 -9.57 -6.47
CA LEU A 10 6.64 -10.74 -6.62
C LEU A 10 6.40 -11.06 -8.10
N PRO A 11 6.52 -12.33 -8.51
CA PRO A 11 6.16 -12.75 -9.85
C PRO A 11 4.64 -12.66 -10.04
N VAL A 12 4.23 -12.23 -11.22
CA VAL A 12 2.84 -12.35 -11.67
C VAL A 12 2.72 -13.61 -12.50
N ILE A 13 1.86 -14.53 -12.06
CA ILE A 13 1.65 -15.87 -12.64
C ILE A 13 0.26 -15.96 -13.26
N GLU A 14 0.18 -16.44 -14.48
CA GLU A 14 -1.09 -16.79 -15.13
C GLU A 14 -1.57 -18.16 -14.66
N LEU A 15 -2.81 -18.26 -14.17
CA LEU A 15 -3.36 -19.50 -13.61
C LEU A 15 -3.51 -20.62 -14.64
N CYS A 16 -3.91 -20.29 -15.86
CA CYS A 16 -4.19 -21.29 -16.90
C CYS A 16 -2.92 -21.99 -17.40
N THR A 17 -1.77 -21.32 -17.36
CA THR A 17 -0.50 -21.84 -17.90
C THR A 17 0.57 -22.09 -16.84
N GLY A 18 0.44 -21.49 -15.65
CA GLY A 18 1.47 -21.47 -14.62
C GLY A 18 2.67 -20.60 -14.99
N HIS A 19 2.64 -19.89 -16.12
CA HIS A 19 3.76 -19.11 -16.59
C HIS A 19 3.86 -17.79 -15.83
N ARG A 20 5.10 -17.41 -15.53
CA ARG A 20 5.42 -16.07 -15.07
C ARG A 20 5.36 -15.10 -16.24
N ILE A 21 4.44 -14.15 -16.16
CA ILE A 21 4.18 -13.16 -17.21
C ILE A 21 4.78 -11.78 -16.88
N ALA A 22 4.95 -11.45 -15.60
CA ALA A 22 5.50 -10.16 -15.17
C ALA A 22 6.17 -10.24 -13.79
N GLU A 23 6.70 -9.10 -13.34
CA GLU A 23 7.19 -8.85 -11.97
C GLU A 23 6.56 -7.57 -11.44
N VAL A 24 6.10 -7.57 -10.19
CA VAL A 24 5.63 -6.35 -9.52
C VAL A 24 6.82 -5.42 -9.28
N SER A 25 6.67 -4.16 -9.66
CA SER A 25 7.69 -3.12 -9.53
C SER A 25 7.19 -1.84 -8.85
N GLY A 26 5.91 -1.78 -8.52
CA GLY A 26 5.28 -0.68 -7.80
C GLY A 26 3.83 -0.98 -7.47
N VAL A 27 3.21 -0.09 -6.70
CA VAL A 27 1.80 -0.15 -6.33
C VAL A 27 1.17 1.20 -6.62
N LEU A 28 -0.03 1.22 -7.18
CA LEU A 28 -0.80 2.44 -7.40
C LEU A 28 -1.87 2.53 -6.31
N CYS A 29 -1.70 3.47 -5.38
CA CYS A 29 -2.64 3.73 -4.29
C CYS A 29 -3.51 4.96 -4.62
N GLY A 30 -4.82 4.83 -4.47
CA GLY A 30 -5.79 5.89 -4.74
C GLY A 30 -6.02 6.81 -3.55
N VAL A 31 -6.17 8.11 -3.84
CA VAL A 31 -6.74 9.13 -2.95
C VAL A 31 -7.88 9.77 -3.74
N PRO A 32 -9.13 9.80 -3.24
CA PRO A 32 -9.54 9.50 -1.86
C PRO A 32 -9.95 8.04 -1.59
N GLU A 33 -9.80 7.11 -2.54
CA GLU A 33 -10.34 5.75 -2.44
C GLU A 33 -9.76 4.92 -1.28
N ARG A 34 -8.57 5.30 -0.79
CA ARG A 34 -7.84 4.61 0.29
C ARG A 34 -7.69 3.11 0.01
N SER A 35 -7.42 2.78 -1.25
CA SER A 35 -7.23 1.42 -1.72
C SER A 35 -6.13 1.35 -2.78
N VAL A 36 -5.66 0.15 -3.04
CA VAL A 36 -4.82 -0.15 -4.20
C VAL A 36 -5.71 -0.17 -5.44
N LEU A 37 -5.38 0.66 -6.42
CA LEU A 37 -6.06 0.73 -7.71
C LEU A 37 -5.48 -0.32 -8.68
N ALA A 38 -4.15 -0.45 -8.69
CA ALA A 38 -3.43 -1.37 -9.57
C ALA A 38 -2.04 -1.71 -9.02
N LEU A 39 -1.47 -2.81 -9.49
CA LEU A 39 -0.05 -3.11 -9.36
C LEU A 39 0.69 -2.62 -10.61
N VAL A 40 1.82 -1.95 -10.40
CA VAL A 40 2.75 -1.60 -11.48
C VAL A 40 3.66 -2.77 -11.72
N VAL A 41 3.67 -3.29 -12.95
CA VAL A 41 4.42 -4.49 -13.31
C VAL A 41 5.43 -4.22 -14.42
N GLN A 42 6.48 -5.03 -14.48
CA GLN A 42 7.45 -5.03 -15.57
C GLN A 42 7.38 -6.36 -16.32
N THR A 43 7.32 -6.27 -17.65
CA THR A 43 7.31 -7.43 -18.55
C THR A 43 8.63 -7.52 -19.32
N GLY A 44 9.08 -8.76 -19.56
CA GLY A 44 10.30 -9.05 -20.33
C GLY A 44 11.61 -8.93 -19.54
N LYS A 45 12.62 -9.71 -19.94
CA LYS A 45 13.97 -9.71 -19.33
C LYS A 45 14.91 -8.66 -19.92
N LEU A 46 14.75 -8.34 -21.22
CA LEU A 46 15.71 -7.52 -21.98
C LEU A 46 15.20 -6.09 -22.28
N PHE A 47 13.89 -5.94 -22.48
CA PHE A 47 13.23 -4.64 -22.65
C PHE A 47 12.10 -4.54 -21.65
N ARG A 48 12.38 -3.99 -20.46
CA ARG A 48 11.43 -3.85 -19.35
C ARG A 48 10.33 -2.87 -19.75
N LYS A 49 9.23 -3.38 -20.32
CA LYS A 49 8.02 -2.58 -20.53
C LYS A 49 7.24 -2.53 -19.23
N LYS A 50 6.90 -1.32 -18.81
CA LYS A 50 6.02 -1.11 -17.67
C LYS A 50 4.56 -1.38 -18.09
N GLY A 51 3.80 -1.96 -17.19
CA GLY A 51 2.38 -2.22 -17.35
C GLY A 51 1.66 -2.13 -16.02
N LEU A 52 0.35 -2.34 -16.06
CA LEU A 52 -0.54 -2.32 -14.91
C LEU A 52 -1.35 -3.61 -14.87
N VAL A 53 -1.61 -4.09 -13.65
CA VAL A 53 -2.65 -5.08 -13.36
C VAL A 53 -3.63 -4.41 -12.42
N ASP A 54 -4.87 -4.20 -12.86
CA ASP A 54 -5.89 -3.59 -11.99
C ASP A 54 -6.16 -4.48 -10.79
N TRP A 55 -6.51 -3.88 -9.66
CA TRP A 55 -6.82 -4.65 -8.45
C TRP A 55 -7.95 -5.66 -8.69
N SER A 56 -8.95 -5.30 -9.52
CA SER A 56 -10.05 -6.18 -9.90
C SER A 56 -9.64 -7.41 -10.72
N ASP A 57 -8.50 -7.33 -11.39
CA ASP A 57 -8.00 -8.39 -12.27
C ASP A 57 -7.05 -9.36 -11.54
N ILE A 58 -6.69 -9.03 -10.29
CA ILE A 58 -5.91 -9.90 -9.41
C ILE A 58 -6.83 -11.00 -8.87
N TYR A 59 -6.48 -12.25 -9.18
CA TYR A 59 -7.18 -13.39 -8.60
C TYR A 59 -6.77 -13.63 -7.15
N SER A 60 -5.47 -13.51 -6.86
CA SER A 60 -4.93 -13.66 -5.51
C SER A 60 -3.62 -12.92 -5.34
N LEU A 61 -3.45 -12.30 -4.17
CA LEU A 61 -2.20 -11.73 -3.70
C LEU A 61 -1.59 -12.65 -2.63
N GLY A 62 -0.80 -13.61 -3.08
CA GLY A 62 -0.12 -14.58 -2.22
C GLY A 62 1.12 -14.02 -1.52
N VAL A 63 1.74 -14.84 -0.69
CA VAL A 63 3.02 -14.52 -0.05
C VAL A 63 4.12 -14.44 -1.10
N ASP A 64 4.17 -15.43 -2.00
CA ASP A 64 5.27 -15.61 -2.95
C ASP A 64 4.94 -15.20 -4.40
N ALA A 65 3.67 -14.94 -4.72
CA ALA A 65 3.24 -14.62 -6.07
C ALA A 65 1.91 -13.85 -6.12
N VAL A 66 1.75 -13.08 -7.19
CA VAL A 66 0.44 -12.55 -7.61
C VAL A 66 -0.10 -13.44 -8.71
N THR A 67 -1.35 -13.88 -8.61
CA THR A 67 -1.97 -14.70 -9.65
C THR A 67 -3.05 -13.93 -10.38
N VAL A 68 -3.13 -14.12 -11.70
CA VAL A 68 -4.18 -13.56 -12.57
C VAL A 68 -4.79 -14.67 -13.44
N GLN A 69 -6.01 -14.47 -13.94
CA GLN A 69 -6.65 -15.48 -14.79
C GLN A 69 -5.96 -15.64 -16.15
N ALA A 70 -5.53 -14.54 -16.75
CA ALA A 70 -4.95 -14.52 -18.09
C ALA A 70 -3.87 -13.43 -18.23
N SER A 71 -2.94 -13.61 -19.16
CA SER A 71 -1.89 -12.63 -19.46
C SER A 71 -2.43 -11.30 -19.99
N SER A 72 -3.64 -11.30 -20.56
CA SER A 72 -4.34 -10.09 -21.02
C SER A 72 -4.71 -9.12 -19.90
N MET A 73 -4.68 -9.56 -18.65
CA MET A 73 -4.89 -8.71 -17.47
C MET A 73 -3.71 -7.73 -17.25
N VAL A 74 -2.54 -8.02 -17.83
CA VAL A 74 -1.40 -7.10 -17.84
C VAL A 74 -1.59 -6.10 -18.97
N ARG A 75 -2.01 -4.89 -18.63
CA ARG A 75 -2.16 -3.79 -19.60
C ARG A 75 -0.85 -3.04 -19.71
N VAL A 76 -0.20 -3.13 -20.87
CA VAL A 76 0.99 -2.31 -21.16
C VAL A 76 0.53 -0.88 -21.40
N ASP A 77 0.97 0.03 -20.53
CA ASP A 77 0.54 1.42 -20.60
C ASP A 77 1.39 2.20 -21.62
N SER A 78 0.77 2.53 -22.75
CA SER A 78 1.38 3.34 -23.82
C SER A 78 1.45 4.83 -23.48
N LYS A 79 0.62 5.31 -22.54
CA LYS A 79 0.45 6.73 -22.20
C LYS A 79 1.26 7.14 -20.97
N GLY A 80 1.84 6.17 -20.27
CA GLY A 80 2.69 6.38 -19.11
C GLY A 80 1.92 6.15 -17.81
N ILE A 81 2.58 5.43 -16.89
CA ILE A 81 1.98 5.06 -15.61
C ILE A 81 1.79 6.32 -14.75
N PRO A 82 0.59 6.57 -14.21
CA PRO A 82 0.37 7.69 -13.29
C PRO A 82 1.30 7.58 -12.08
N PRO A 83 1.74 8.71 -11.49
CA PRO A 83 2.67 8.69 -10.36
C PRO A 83 2.19 7.73 -9.27
N SER A 84 2.98 6.67 -9.08
CA SER A 84 2.65 5.47 -8.31
C SER A 84 3.00 5.66 -6.84
N THR A 85 2.08 5.42 -5.89
CA THR A 85 2.33 5.45 -4.42
C THR A 85 2.96 6.71 -3.82
N GLU A 86 3.62 7.58 -4.59
CA GLU A 86 4.20 8.84 -4.18
C GLU A 86 3.14 9.77 -3.59
N THR A 87 1.88 9.58 -3.99
CA THR A 87 0.73 10.27 -3.40
C THR A 87 0.59 10.02 -1.91
N TYR A 88 1.19 8.99 -1.32
CA TYR A 88 1.21 8.81 0.14
C TYR A 88 2.61 8.93 0.74
N LEU A 89 3.64 8.50 0.01
CA LEU A 89 5.00 8.43 0.53
C LEU A 89 5.59 9.82 0.83
N ARG A 90 6.56 9.87 1.76
CA ARG A 90 7.35 11.05 2.17
C ARG A 90 6.59 12.20 2.84
N LYS A 91 5.26 12.14 2.90
CA LYS A 91 4.43 13.11 3.61
C LYS A 91 4.75 13.11 5.09
N GLN A 92 4.78 14.30 5.68
CA GLN A 92 4.93 14.44 7.12
C GLN A 92 3.60 14.14 7.79
N VAL A 93 3.62 13.23 8.75
CA VAL A 93 2.45 12.84 9.54
C VAL A 93 2.44 13.67 10.82
N LEU A 94 1.32 14.34 11.08
CA LEU A 94 1.10 15.10 12.31
C LEU A 94 -0.29 14.86 12.88
N THR A 95 -0.44 15.06 14.18
CA THR A 95 -1.75 14.99 14.83
C THR A 95 -2.55 16.28 14.65
N THR A 96 -3.85 16.24 14.93
CA THR A 96 -4.71 17.43 14.98
C THR A 96 -4.25 18.47 16.02
N GLY A 97 -3.60 18.03 17.10
CA GLY A 97 -2.94 18.87 18.09
C GLY A 97 -1.57 19.41 17.67
N GLY A 98 -1.08 19.08 16.47
CA GLY A 98 0.17 19.60 15.92
C GLY A 98 1.43 18.81 16.28
N GLN A 99 1.31 17.61 16.87
CA GLN A 99 2.47 16.76 17.15
C GLN A 99 2.94 16.09 15.86
N ILE A 100 4.21 16.25 15.51
CA ILE A 100 4.82 15.53 14.38
C ILE A 100 5.10 14.09 14.80
N LEU A 101 4.55 13.13 14.06
CA LEU A 101 4.72 11.69 14.30
C LEU A 101 5.84 11.08 13.45
N GLY A 102 6.14 11.65 12.28
CA GLY A 102 7.20 11.16 11.39
C GLY A 102 6.91 11.45 9.93
N ARG A 103 7.51 10.65 9.02
CA ARG A 103 7.20 10.68 7.58
C ARG A 103 6.74 9.31 7.10
N VAL A 104 5.82 9.27 6.14
CA VAL A 104 5.37 8.01 5.54
C VAL A 104 6.52 7.36 4.74
N GLU A 105 6.93 6.18 5.17
CA GLU A 105 7.98 5.37 4.54
C GLU A 105 7.41 4.28 3.63
N ASP A 106 6.25 3.74 4.00
CA ASP A 106 5.57 2.65 3.28
C ASP A 106 4.07 2.66 3.60
N ILE A 107 3.29 1.87 2.85
CA ILE A 107 1.85 1.76 3.01
C ILE A 107 1.51 0.32 3.35
N ALA A 108 0.72 0.14 4.40
CA ALA A 108 0.18 -1.15 4.80
C ALA A 108 -1.20 -1.35 4.17
N ILE A 109 -1.41 -2.52 3.57
CA ILE A 109 -2.65 -2.92 2.91
C ILE A 109 -3.19 -4.24 3.46
N ASP A 110 -4.50 -4.40 3.32
CA ASP A 110 -5.15 -5.71 3.41
C ASP A 110 -5.00 -6.43 2.05
N PRO A 111 -4.27 -7.56 1.99
CA PRO A 111 -4.06 -8.30 0.74
C PRO A 111 -5.35 -8.90 0.15
N LYS A 112 -6.41 -9.08 0.95
CA LYS A 112 -7.69 -9.63 0.46
C LYS A 112 -8.53 -8.56 -0.23
N THR A 113 -8.56 -7.36 0.34
CA THR A 113 -9.50 -6.31 -0.09
C THR A 113 -8.82 -5.17 -0.86
N GLY A 114 -7.49 -5.04 -0.75
CA GLY A 114 -6.73 -3.93 -1.32
C GLY A 114 -6.87 -2.64 -0.55
N ARG A 115 -7.59 -2.64 0.57
CA ARG A 115 -7.75 -1.46 1.42
C ARG A 115 -6.42 -1.08 2.04
N ILE A 116 -6.13 0.22 2.04
CA ILE A 116 -5.02 0.78 2.80
C ILE A 116 -5.45 0.79 4.26
N VAL A 117 -4.75 0.03 5.09
CA VAL A 117 -5.04 -0.10 6.53
C VAL A 117 -4.21 0.86 7.38
N GLY A 118 -3.07 1.34 6.85
CA GLY A 118 -2.23 2.28 7.57
C GLY A 118 -0.99 2.73 6.81
N CYS A 119 -0.27 3.66 7.42
CA CYS A 119 1.00 4.17 6.95
C CYS A 119 2.12 3.72 7.88
N VAL A 120 3.21 3.21 7.31
CA VAL A 120 4.44 2.91 8.03
C VAL A 120 5.26 4.19 8.08
N LEU A 121 5.74 4.59 9.26
CA LEU A 121 6.52 5.83 9.42
C LEU A 121 8.02 5.56 9.52
N THR A 122 8.83 6.51 9.04
CA THR A 122 10.26 6.59 9.31
C THR A 122 10.47 6.86 10.81
N ASP A 123 11.21 5.99 11.51
CA ASP A 123 11.69 6.10 12.91
C ASP A 123 11.16 7.31 13.72
N GLY A 124 9.86 7.25 14.01
CA GLY A 124 9.10 8.31 14.66
C GLY A 124 8.18 7.73 15.72
N TRP A 125 8.63 7.88 16.97
CA TRP A 125 8.00 7.57 18.27
C TRP A 125 7.48 6.13 18.52
N LEU A 126 7.88 5.61 19.69
CA LEU A 126 7.57 4.32 20.33
C LEU A 126 6.07 4.12 20.65
N GLY A 127 5.24 4.00 19.61
CA GLY A 127 3.82 3.65 19.70
C GLY A 127 3.63 2.19 20.05
N ASP A 128 3.85 1.27 19.11
CA ASP A 128 4.01 -0.16 19.35
C ASP A 128 4.70 -0.76 18.12
N LEU A 129 5.85 -1.42 18.35
CA LEU A 129 6.69 -1.94 17.28
C LEU A 129 6.19 -3.33 16.87
N LEU A 130 5.38 -3.41 15.81
CA LEU A 130 5.28 -4.65 15.05
C LEU A 130 6.55 -4.76 14.20
N ASN A 131 7.45 -5.68 14.57
CA ASN A 131 8.72 -5.94 13.87
C ASN A 131 9.65 -4.72 13.71
N GLY A 132 9.60 -3.76 14.63
CA GLY A 132 10.52 -2.61 14.61
C GLY A 132 10.05 -1.38 13.83
N ARG A 133 8.81 -1.34 13.32
CA ARG A 133 8.28 -0.18 12.56
C ARG A 133 6.99 0.37 13.16
N ALA A 134 6.88 1.70 13.26
CA ALA A 134 5.66 2.37 13.68
C ALA A 134 4.63 2.39 12.54
N ILE A 135 3.41 1.91 12.80
CA ILE A 135 2.30 1.94 11.85
C ILE A 135 1.19 2.81 12.42
N ILE A 136 0.77 3.83 11.67
CA ILE A 136 -0.39 4.66 12.00
C ILE A 136 -1.58 4.21 11.15
N PRO A 137 -2.70 3.77 11.76
CA PRO A 137 -3.91 3.42 11.04
C PRO A 137 -4.43 4.60 10.22
N LEU A 138 -4.83 4.34 8.97
CA LEU A 138 -5.42 5.38 8.12
C LEU A 138 -6.91 5.47 8.39
N VAL A 139 -7.28 6.24 9.41
CA VAL A 139 -8.67 6.45 9.83
C VAL A 139 -9.47 7.30 8.83
N GLU A 140 -10.80 7.18 8.87
CA GLU A 140 -11.67 7.83 7.89
C GLU A 140 -11.57 9.36 7.84
N ASN A 141 -11.27 9.98 8.98
CA ASN A 141 -11.12 11.43 9.12
C ASN A 141 -9.67 11.92 8.95
N ALA A 142 -8.74 11.05 8.51
CA ALA A 142 -7.40 11.48 8.16
C ALA A 142 -7.43 12.40 6.93
N ILE A 143 -6.79 13.55 7.03
CA ILE A 143 -6.67 14.53 5.95
C ILE A 143 -5.34 14.28 5.23
N ILE A 144 -5.38 14.16 3.91
CA ILE A 144 -4.20 13.92 3.07
C ILE A 144 -4.06 15.11 2.11
N SER A 145 -2.96 15.85 2.23
CA SER A 145 -2.59 16.94 1.30
C SER A 145 -1.34 16.57 0.52
N GLU A 146 -0.79 17.49 -0.28
CA GLU A 146 0.44 17.26 -1.04
C GLU A 146 1.65 16.98 -0.14
N GLU A 147 1.76 17.67 1.00
CA GLU A 147 2.93 17.58 1.89
C GLU A 147 2.65 16.87 3.21
N HIS A 148 1.39 16.89 3.67
CA HIS A 148 1.03 16.50 5.03
C HIS A 148 -0.04 15.42 5.06
N MET A 149 0.03 14.58 6.09
CA MET A 149 -1.06 13.71 6.51
C MET A 149 -1.42 14.06 7.96
N ILE A 150 -2.66 14.49 8.18
CA ILE A 150 -3.14 14.88 9.50
C ILE A 150 -4.02 13.75 10.03
N VAL A 151 -3.67 13.24 11.21
CA VAL A 151 -4.42 12.21 11.93
C VAL A 151 -4.96 12.74 13.27
N PRO A 152 -6.02 12.18 13.84
CA PRO A 152 -6.49 12.56 15.17
C PRO A 152 -5.45 12.29 16.27
N ASP A 153 -5.46 13.09 17.35
CA ASP A 153 -4.61 12.86 18.52
C ASP A 153 -4.90 11.50 19.21
N GLU A 154 -6.15 11.05 19.18
CA GLU A 154 -6.57 9.74 19.71
C GLU A 154 -7.52 9.03 18.72
N PRO A 155 -7.37 7.71 18.49
CA PRO A 155 -8.43 6.94 17.86
C PRO A 155 -9.64 6.90 18.82
N ARG A 156 -10.84 7.24 18.34
CA ARG A 156 -12.06 7.17 19.16
C ARG A 156 -12.25 5.73 19.66
N GLY A 157 -12.02 5.50 20.95
CA GLY A 157 -12.15 4.19 21.61
C GLY A 157 -11.26 3.95 22.83
N SER A 158 -10.27 4.81 23.13
CA SER A 158 -9.41 4.67 24.32
C SER A 158 -10.04 5.34 25.55
N GLU A 159 -10.81 4.59 26.34
CA GLU A 159 -10.92 4.90 27.76
C GLU A 159 -9.62 4.41 28.45
N ASN A 160 -8.99 5.28 29.25
CA ASN A 160 -7.77 5.04 30.04
C ASN A 160 -6.41 5.05 29.32
N GLY A 161 -6.11 6.08 28.54
CA GLY A 161 -4.71 6.45 28.22
C GLY A 161 -3.88 5.33 27.60
N LYS A 162 -4.54 4.40 26.91
CA LYS A 162 -3.88 3.31 26.20
C LYS A 162 -3.63 3.76 24.77
N LYS A 163 -2.40 3.47 24.33
CA LYS A 163 -1.86 3.67 23.00
C LYS A 163 -2.82 3.21 21.90
N TYR A 164 -2.57 3.67 20.68
CA TYR A 164 -3.15 3.14 19.43
C TYR A 164 -3.18 1.59 19.43
N GLU A 165 -4.27 1.00 19.94
CA GLU A 165 -4.54 -0.42 19.80
C GLU A 165 -5.08 -0.62 18.37
N MET A 166 -4.40 -1.48 17.60
CA MET A 166 -4.87 -1.80 16.26
C MET A 166 -6.25 -2.44 16.34
N PRO A 167 -7.23 -2.01 15.51
CA PRO A 167 -8.50 -2.71 15.45
C PRO A 167 -8.27 -4.14 14.96
N ASP A 168 -8.89 -5.12 15.63
CA ASP A 168 -8.89 -6.52 15.20
C ASP A 168 -9.44 -6.61 13.77
N VAL A 169 -8.54 -6.86 12.81
CA VAL A 169 -8.90 -7.11 11.41
C VAL A 169 -9.43 -8.54 11.33
N ARG A 170 -10.76 -8.70 11.45
CA ARG A 170 -11.47 -9.96 11.16
C ARG A 170 -11.57 -10.24 9.67
#